data_AF-A0A636JS79-F1
#
_entry.id   AF-A0A636JS79-F1
#
_cell.length_a   1.000
_cell.length_b   1.000
_cell.length_c   1.000
_cell.angle_alpha   90.00
_cell.angle_beta   90.00
_cell.angle_gamma   90.00
#
_symmetry.space_group_name_H-M   'P 1'
#
loop_
_entity.id
_entity.type
_entity.pdbx_description
1 polymer ?
#
loop_
_entity_poly.entity_id
_entity_poly.type
_entity_poly.pdbx_seq_one_letter_code
_entity_poly.pdbx_strand_id
1 'polypeptide(L)' 'MSRKKYDANLPRNLTYRKASKSFFWRNPLTDKEFPLGQIARRDAITQAIEANNFIAQNHTPVALIEKLKGT' A
#
# COMPACT_ATOMS: atom_id res chain seq x y z
N MET A 1 -15.18 15.69 -5.52
CA MET A 1 -14.33 14.55 -5.95
C MET A 1 -15.05 13.25 -5.62
N SER A 2 -15.47 12.47 -6.63
CA SER A 2 -16.09 11.16 -6.37
C SER A 2 -15.05 10.24 -5.73
N ARG A 3 -15.25 9.82 -4.48
CA ARG A 3 -14.50 8.70 -3.89
C ARG A 3 -14.69 7.51 -4.85
N LYS A 4 -13.65 7.14 -5.60
CA LYS A 4 -13.63 5.86 -6.32
C LYS A 4 -13.98 4.80 -5.28
N LYS A 5 -15.07 4.06 -5.51
CA LYS A 5 -15.52 2.99 -4.60
C LYS A 5 -14.33 2.09 -4.31
N TYR A 6 -13.97 2.01 -3.02
CA TYR A 6 -12.97 1.08 -2.54
C TYR A 6 -13.43 -0.35 -2.88
N ASP A 7 -12.56 -1.14 -3.53
CA ASP A 7 -12.81 -2.56 -3.72
C ASP A 7 -12.49 -3.27 -2.40
N ALA A 8 -13.52 -3.81 -1.74
CA ALA A 8 -13.37 -4.51 -0.46
C ALA A 8 -12.46 -5.74 -0.54
N ASN A 9 -12.20 -6.27 -1.75
CA ASN A 9 -11.31 -7.41 -1.97
C ASN A 9 -9.85 -7.02 -2.18
N LEU A 10 -9.52 -5.73 -2.10
CA LEU A 10 -8.13 -5.26 -2.16
C LEU A 10 -7.72 -4.77 -0.77
N PRO A 11 -6.45 -4.99 -0.37
CA PRO A 11 -5.90 -4.37 0.81
C PRO A 11 -5.90 -2.84 0.68
N ARG A 12 -5.75 -2.16 1.81
CA ARG A 12 -5.58 -0.70 1.83
C ARG A 12 -4.43 -0.30 0.91
N ASN A 13 -4.52 0.91 0.35
CA ASN A 13 -3.51 1.48 -0.53
C ASN A 13 -3.34 0.80 -1.89
N LEU A 14 -4.03 -0.31 -2.17
CA LEU A 14 -4.01 -0.97 -3.48
C LEU A 14 -5.28 -0.64 -4.27
N THR A 15 -5.12 -0.28 -5.53
CA THR A 15 -6.23 -0.06 -6.46
C THR A 15 -6.02 -0.79 -7.78
N TYR A 16 -7.11 -1.27 -8.38
CA TYR A 16 -7.11 -1.83 -9.72
C TYR A 16 -7.76 -0.84 -10.70
N ARG A 17 -7.08 -0.54 -11.81
CA ARG A 17 -7.60 0.36 -12.85
C ARG A 17 -8.02 -0.46 -14.07
N LYS A 18 -9.33 -0.53 -14.32
CA LYS A 18 -9.90 -1.27 -15.46
C LYS A 18 -9.39 -0.78 -16.82
N ALA A 19 -9.18 0.53 -16.97
CA ALA A 19 -8.74 1.13 -18.24
C ALA A 19 -7.36 0.64 -18.69
N SER A 20 -6.40 0.53 -17.76
CA SER A 20 -5.05 0.04 -18.05
C SER A 20 -4.85 -1.45 -17.72
N LYS A 21 -5.86 -2.08 -17.09
CA LYS A 21 -5.81 -3.44 -16.53
C LYS A 21 -4.66 -3.67 -15.55
N SER A 22 -4.25 -2.62 -14.83
CA SER A 22 -3.07 -2.66 -13.95
C SER A 22 -3.41 -2.35 -12.49
N PHE A 23 -2.59 -2.89 -11.60
CA PHE A 23 -2.60 -2.55 -10.18
C PHE A 23 -1.69 -1.36 -9.88
N PHE A 24 -2.12 -0.54 -8.94
CA PHE A 24 -1.40 0.64 -8.47
C PHE A 24 -1.44 0.66 -6.94
N TRP A 25 -0.28 0.76 -6.32
CA TRP A 25 -0.15 0.92 -4.89
C TRP A 25 0.20 2.37 -4.56
N ARG A 26 -0.50 2.99 -3.62
CA ARG A 26 -0.29 4.37 -3.21
C ARG A 26 0.39 4.42 -1.85
N ASN A 27 1.56 5.03 -1.78
CA ASN A 27 2.27 5.16 -0.52
C ASN A 27 1.52 6.14 0.41
N PRO A 28 1.04 5.71 1.58
CA PRO A 28 0.28 6.56 2.50
C PRO A 28 1.12 7.65 3.19
N LEU A 29 2.46 7.55 3.16
CA LEU A 29 3.36 8.53 3.78
C LEU A 29 3.74 9.66 2.82
N THR A 30 3.88 9.34 1.54
CA THR A 30 4.35 10.30 0.52
C THR A 30 3.26 10.69 -0.48
N ASP A 31 2.08 10.08 -0.39
CA ASP A 31 0.96 10.20 -1.33
C ASP A 31 1.26 9.83 -2.80
N LYS A 32 2.50 9.40 -3.08
CA LYS A 32 2.95 8.98 -4.41
C LYS A 32 2.36 7.63 -4.78
N GLU A 33 2.01 7.48 -6.05
CA GLU A 33 1.47 6.24 -6.60
C GLU A 33 2.55 5.48 -7.38
N PHE A 34 2.61 4.17 -7.18
CA PHE A 34 3.54 3.26 -7.82
C PHE A 34 2.75 2.24 -8.67
N PRO A 35 3.00 2.16 -9.98
CA PRO A 35 2.39 1.14 -10.82
C PRO A 35 3.02 -0.23 -10.51
N LEU A 36 2.19 -1.21 -10.14
CA LEU A 36 2.61 -2.62 -10.02
C LEU A 36 2.52 -3.35 -11.37
N GLY A 37 1.78 -2.77 -12.33
CA GLY A 37 1.62 -3.33 -13.68
C GLY A 37 0.48 -4.34 -13.80
N GLN A 38 0.47 -5.06 -14.92
CA GLN A 38 -0.51 -6.10 -15.26
C GLN A 38 -0.10 -7.45 -14.65
N ILE A 39 -0.04 -7.51 -13.33
CA ILE A 39 0.30 -8.73 -12.58
C ILE A 39 -0.96 -9.45 -12.09
N ALA A 40 -0.82 -10.72 -11.67
CA ALA A 40 -1.94 -11.46 -11.10
C ALA A 40 -2.45 -10.76 -9.83
N ARG A 41 -3.77 -10.82 -9.60
CA ARG A 41 -4.41 -10.20 -8.43
C ARG A 41 -3.75 -10.65 -7.12
N ARG A 42 -3.43 -11.95 -7.01
CA ARG A 42 -2.78 -12.52 -5.83
C ARG A 42 -1.43 -11.86 -5.55
N ASP A 43 -0.60 -11.71 -6.58
CA ASP A 43 0.74 -11.11 -6.44
C ASP A 43 0.65 -9.63 -6.06
N ALA A 44 -0.28 -8.89 -6.67
CA ALA A 44 -0.53 -7.50 -6.31
C ALA A 44 -0.98 -7.36 -4.84
N ILE A 45 -1.85 -8.26 -4.36
CA ILE A 45 -2.30 -8.27 -2.97
C ILE A 45 -1.13 -8.57 -2.03
N THR A 46 -0.32 -9.60 -2.32
CA THR A 46 0.86 -9.96 -1.52
C THR A 46 1.81 -8.78 -1.38
N GLN A 47 2.23 -8.18 -2.49
CA GLN A 47 3.14 -7.03 -2.49
C GLN A 47 2.58 -5.83 -1.72
N ALA A 48 1.28 -5.54 -1.87
CA ALA A 48 0.64 -4.45 -1.15
C ALA A 48 0.56 -4.71 0.37
N ILE A 49 0.30 -5.95 0.79
CA ILE A 49 0.29 -6.35 2.20
C ILE A 49 1.70 -6.17 2.79
N GLU A 50 2.73 -6.66 2.11
CA GLU A 50 4.13 -6.51 2.53
C GLU A 50 4.52 -5.05 2.69
N ALA A 51 4.21 -4.20 1.70
CA ALA A 51 4.50 -2.77 1.76
C ALA A 51 3.75 -2.06 2.89
N ASN A 52 2.48 -2.40 3.11
CA ASN A 52 1.68 -1.85 4.20
C ASN A 52 2.22 -2.26 5.58
N ASN A 53 2.62 -3.53 5.74
CA ASN A 53 3.20 -4.03 6.98
C ASN A 53 4.55 -3.36 7.26
N PHE A 54 5.39 -3.18 6.24
CA PHE A 54 6.65 -2.45 6.37
C PHE A 54 6.42 -1.02 6.88
N ILE A 55 5.41 -0.31 6.37
CA ILE A 55 5.07 1.04 6.85
C ILE A 55 4.57 1.01 8.29
N ALA A 56 3.67 0.08 8.63
CA ALA A 56 3.13 -0.03 9.98
C ALA A 56 4.22 -0.33 11.03
N GLN A 57 5.21 -1.14 10.67
CA GLN A 57 6.32 -1.49 11.57
C GLN A 57 7.35 -0.38 11.70
N ASN A 58 7.63 0.40 10.65
CA ASN A 58 8.76 1.35 10.65
C ASN A 58 8.35 2.81 10.87
N HIS A 59 7.07 3.15 10.66
CA HIS A 59 6.60 4.54 10.64
C HIS A 59 5.46 4.80 11.64
N THR A 60 5.37 4.00 12.70
CA THR A 60 4.56 4.35 13.87
C THR A 60 5.39 5.13 14.90
N PRO A 61 4.78 6.06 15.67
CA PRO A 61 5.48 6.77 16.73
C PRO A 61 6.16 5.83 17.73
N VAL A 62 5.56 4.68 18.02
CA VAL A 62 6.12 3.66 18.91
C VAL A 62 7.42 3.07 18.35
N ALA A 63 7.41 2.63 17.07
CA ALA A 63 8.60 2.09 16.43
C ALA A 63 9.74 3.13 16.33
N LEU A 64 9.39 4.40 16.10
CA LEU A 64 10.37 5.49 16.12
C LEU A 64 10.97 5.70 17.51
N ILE A 65 10.14 5.64 18.57
CA ILE A 65 10.57 5.75 19.95
C ILE A 65 11.50 4.58 20.32
N GLU A 66 11.18 3.34 19.94
CA GLU A 66 12.04 2.17 20.17
C GLU A 66 13.41 2.33 19.49
N LYS A 67 13.42 2.83 18.25
CA LYS A 67 14.66 3.10 17.51
C LYS A 67 15.49 4.22 18.13
N LEU A 68 14.85 5.26 18.66
CA LEU A 68 15.52 6.38 19.34
C LEU A 68 16.02 6.01 20.75
N LYS A 69 15.30 5.12 21.44
CA LYS A 69 15.68 4.65 22.77
C LYS A 69 16.92 3.79 22.74
N GLY A 70 17.29 3.22 21.58
CA GLY A 70 18.48 2.40 21.38
C GLY A 70 18.53 1.30 22.42
N THR A 71 17.94 0.13 22.11
CA THR A 71 18.20 -1.07 22.92
C THR A 71 19.68 -1.20 23.27
#